data_AF-A0A7V3K457-F1
#
_entry.id   AF-A0A7V3K457-F1
#
_cell.length_a   1.000
_cell.length_b   1.000
_cell.length_c   1.000
_cell.angle_alpha   90.00
_cell.angle_beta   90.00
_cell.angle_gamma   90.00
#
_symmetry.space_group_name_H-M   'P 1'
#
loop_
_entity.id
_entity.type
_entity.pdbx_description
1 polymer ?
#
loop_
_entity_poly.entity_id
_entity_poly.type
_entity_poly.pdbx_seq_one_letter_code
_entity_poly.pdbx_strand_id
1 'polypeptide(L)'
;MDWKVLWSTLGLLFIAELGDKTQLAVISMVCKTEKPLPVFLGAVTALALVTLLGVVVGGALTRLIPPLVLQRIAAALFVVMGILMWFDVL
;
A
#
# COMPACT_ATOMS: atom_id res chain seq x y z
N MET A 1 1.84 -23.05 8.07
CA MET A 1 2.15 -21.75 7.45
C MET A 1 2.95 -22.02 6.18
N ASP A 2 2.45 -21.61 5.02
CA ASP A 2 3.16 -21.78 3.76
C ASP A 2 4.32 -20.77 3.70
N TRP A 3 5.51 -21.19 4.13
CA TRP A 3 6.71 -20.35 4.17
C TRP A 3 7.05 -19.75 2.80
N LYS A 4 6.67 -20.45 1.71
CA LYS A 4 6.79 -19.97 0.33
C LYS A 4 5.99 -18.70 0.08
N VAL A 5 4.75 -18.63 0.58
CA VAL A 5 3.87 -17.47 0.42
C VAL A 5 4.42 -16.27 1.19
N LEU A 6 4.96 -16.50 2.38
CA LEU A 6 5.58 -15.44 3.17
C LEU A 6 6.73 -14.77 2.42
N TRP A 7 7.69 -15.55 1.92
CA TRP A 7 8.85 -14.99 1.22
C TRP A 7 8.50 -14.38 -0.13
N SER A 8 7.55 -14.97 -0.88
CA SER A 8 7.13 -14.41 -2.16
C SER A 8 6.40 -13.07 -1.98
N THR A 9 5.47 -12.98 -1.03
CA THR A 9 4.76 -11.73 -0.73
C THR A 9 5.70 -10.67 -0.18
N LEU A 10 6.64 -11.05 0.71
CA LEU A 10 7.65 -10.13 1.24
C LEU A 10 8.53 -9.56 0.13
N GLY A 11 9.08 -10.42 -0.74
CA GLY A 11 9.92 -9.98 -1.86
C GLY A 11 9.17 -9.09 -2.86
N LEU A 12 7.93 -9.47 -3.21
CA LEU A 12 7.08 -8.70 -4.11
C LEU A 12 6.77 -7.31 -3.54
N LEU A 13 6.25 -7.23 -2.31
CA LEU A 13 5.90 -5.96 -1.69
C LEU A 13 7.13 -5.10 -1.44
N PHE A 14 8.23 -5.69 -0.98
CA PHE A 14 9.47 -4.96 -0.76
C PHE A 14 9.94 -4.27 -2.03
N ILE A 15 9.98 -4.98 -3.16
CA ILE A 15 10.39 -4.38 -4.44
C ILE A 15 9.35 -3.38 -4.95
N ALA A 16 8.05 -3.67 -4.80
CA ALA A 16 6.99 -2.81 -5.30
C ALA A 16 6.89 -1.47 -4.54
N GLU A 17 7.17 -1.47 -3.24
CA GLU A 17 7.05 -0.29 -2.37
C GLU A 17 8.37 0.52 -2.28
N LEU A 18 9.49 0.00 -2.80
CA LEU A 18 10.78 0.69 -2.75
C LEU A 18 10.73 2.01 -3.54
N GLY A 19 10.96 3.12 -2.84
CA GLY A 19 11.00 4.45 -3.43
C GLY A 19 9.64 5.12 -3.61
N ASP A 20 8.58 4.61 -2.97
CA ASP A 20 7.26 5.26 -3.00
C ASP A 20 7.27 6.65 -2.31
N LYS A 21 6.31 7.50 -2.69
CA LYS A 21 5.99 8.80 -2.09
C LYS A 21 5.86 8.71 -0.58
N THR A 22 5.32 7.63 -0.02
CA THR A 22 5.25 7.44 1.44
C THR A 22 6.65 7.39 2.08
N GLN A 23 7.63 6.74 1.44
CA GLN A 23 9.01 6.69 1.94
C GLN A 23 9.68 8.06 1.90
N LEU A 24 9.46 8.84 0.84
CA LEU A 24 9.95 10.22 0.77
C LEU A 24 9.35 11.10 1.88
N ALA A 25 8.07 10.92 2.19
CA ALA A 25 7.41 11.63 3.30
C ALA A 25 8.02 11.25 4.66
N VAL A 26 8.31 9.96 4.88
CA VAL A 26 8.99 9.48 6.10
C VAL A 26 10.38 10.09 6.23
N ILE A 27 11.18 10.10 5.16
CA ILE A 27 12.51 10.72 5.13
C ILE A 27 12.40 12.21 5.47
N SER A 28 11.48 12.93 4.84
CA SER A 28 11.23 14.35 5.11
C SER A 28 10.87 14.61 6.57
N MET A 29 10.02 13.76 7.17
CA MET A 29 9.65 13.85 8.59
C MET A 29 10.83 13.58 9.53
N VAL A 30 11.71 12.63 9.20
CA VAL A 30 12.95 12.40 9.95
C VAL A 30 13.84 13.64 9.88
N CYS A 31 14.06 14.20 8.68
CA CYS A 31 14.88 15.40 8.49
C CYS A 31 14.33 16.61 9.27
N LYS A 32 13.01 16.75 9.36
CA LYS A 32 12.36 17.88 10.07
C LYS A 32 12.37 17.72 11.59
N THR A 33 12.19 16.49 12.09
CA THR A 33 12.00 16.24 13.51
C THR A 33 13.29 15.85 14.22
N GLU A 34 14.31 15.42 13.47
CA GLU A 34 15.59 14.87 13.95
C GLU A 34 15.42 13.69 14.93
N LYS A 35 14.25 13.05 14.90
CA LYS A 35 13.87 11.93 15.77
C LYS A 35 13.60 10.68 14.92
N PRO A 36 14.63 9.91 14.54
CA PRO A 36 14.47 8.78 13.63
C PRO A 36 13.63 7.65 14.22
N LEU A 37 13.79 7.33 15.50
CA LEU A 37 13.09 6.22 16.15
C LEU A 37 11.56 6.40 16.22
N PRO A 38 11.01 7.52 16.73
CA PRO A 38 9.57 7.74 16.73
C PRO A 38 8.96 7.76 15.32
N VAL A 39 9.64 8.37 14.36
CA VAL A 39 9.16 8.44 12.97
C VAL A 39 9.15 7.05 12.34
N PHE A 40 10.19 6.25 12.56
CA PHE A 40 10.25 4.86 12.09
C PHE A 40 9.11 4.01 12.67
N LEU A 41 8.90 4.05 14.00
CA LEU A 41 7.84 3.29 14.64
C LEU A 41 6.44 3.72 14.17
N GLY A 42 6.24 5.03 13.98
CA GLY A 42 5.00 5.56 13.42
C GLY A 42 4.75 5.08 12.00
N ALA A 43 5.76 5.14 11.13
CA ALA A 43 5.66 4.69 9.74
C ALA A 43 5.38 3.18 9.64
N VAL A 44 6.11 2.35 10.39
CA VAL A 44 5.91 0.89 10.42
C VAL A 44 4.51 0.54 10.93
N THR A 45 4.06 1.21 11.99
CA THR A 45 2.72 0.97 12.56
C THR A 45 1.63 1.39 11.60
N ALA A 46 1.78 2.54 10.93
CA ALA A 46 0.83 3.00 9.92
C ALA A 46 0.75 2.02 8.75
N LEU A 47 1.89 1.57 8.22
CA LEU A 47 1.95 0.60 7.12
C LEU A 47 1.31 -0.75 7.52
N ALA A 48 1.61 -1.24 8.72
CA ALA A 48 1.04 -2.46 9.26
C ALA A 48 -0.50 -2.36 9.38
N LEU A 49 -1.01 -1.24 9.90
CA LEU A 49 -2.44 -1.00 10.06
C LEU A 49 -3.18 -0.88 8.72
N VAL A 50 -2.63 -0.12 7.77
CA VAL A 50 -3.22 0.02 6.43
C VAL A 50 -3.25 -1.33 5.72
N THR A 51 -2.16 -2.10 5.79
CA THR A 51 -2.10 -3.45 5.19
C THR A 51 -3.10 -4.39 5.85
N LEU A 52 -3.19 -4.37 7.19
CA LEU A 52 -4.14 -5.19 7.94
C LEU A 52 -5.58 -4.86 7.55
N LEU A 53 -5.93 -3.58 7.49
CA LEU A 53 -7.25 -3.13 7.05
C LEU A 53 -7.52 -3.58 5.62
N GLY A 54 -6.56 -3.45 4.71
CA GLY A 54 -6.68 -3.91 3.32
C GLY A 54 -6.97 -5.41 3.22
N VAL A 55 -6.27 -6.23 3.99
CA VAL A 55 -6.47 -7.69 4.01
C VAL A 55 -7.82 -8.07 4.62
N VAL A 56 -8.21 -7.44 5.73
CA VAL A 56 -9.50 -7.74 6.40
C VAL A 56 -10.67 -7.31 5.52
N VAL A 57 -10.64 -6.08 5.00
CA VAL A 57 -11.71 -5.55 4.15
C VAL A 57 -11.73 -6.27 2.82
N GLY A 58 -10.59 -6.49 2.17
CA GLY A 58 -10.51 -7.24 0.91
C GLY A 58 -11.00 -8.69 1.04
N GLY A 59 -10.64 -9.35 2.15
CA GLY A 59 -11.13 -10.69 2.48
C GLY A 59 -12.64 -10.73 2.75
N ALA A 60 -13.21 -9.69 3.34
CA ALA A 60 -14.66 -9.58 3.50
C ALA A 60 -15.36 -9.28 2.16
N LEU A 61 -14.80 -8.40 1.35
CA LEU A 61 -15.37 -7.97 0.07
C LEU A 61 -15.48 -9.13 -0.93
N THR A 62 -14.46 -9.99 -0.98
CA THR A 62 -14.42 -11.17 -1.86
C THR A 62 -15.47 -12.22 -1.52
N ARG A 63 -16.09 -12.17 -0.32
CA ARG A 63 -17.23 -13.01 0.05
C ARG A 63 -18.58 -12.45 -0.43
N LEU A 64 -18.65 -11.13 -0.64
CA LEU A 64 -19.87 -10.43 -1.03
C LEU A 64 -19.94 -10.17 -2.54
N ILE A 65 -18.79 -9.97 -3.18
CA ILE A 65 -18.68 -9.55 -4.58
C ILE A 65 -17.86 -10.58 -5.37
N PRO A 66 -18.32 -11.02 -6.56
CA PRO A 66 -17.54 -11.90 -7.42
C PRO A 66 -16.15 -11.32 -7.74
N PRO A 67 -15.06 -12.12 -7.68
CA PRO A 67 -13.69 -11.65 -7.90
C PRO A 67 -13.49 -10.92 -9.22
N LEU A 68 -14.18 -11.37 -10.28
CA LEU A 68 -14.08 -10.76 -11.62
C LEU A 68 -14.62 -9.33 -11.64
N VAL A 69 -15.69 -9.05 -10.91
CA VAL A 69 -16.27 -7.71 -10.82
C VAL A 69 -15.33 -6.79 -10.04
N LEU A 70 -14.78 -7.29 -8.92
CA LEU A 70 -13.82 -6.54 -8.12
C LEU A 70 -12.57 -6.17 -8.92
N GLN A 71 -12.02 -7.11 -9.70
CA GLN A 71 -10.86 -6.87 -10.55
C GLN A 71 -11.14 -5.84 -11.65
N ARG A 72 -12.33 -5.88 -12.28
CA ARG A 72 -12.73 -4.89 -13.29
C ARG A 72 -12.87 -3.49 -12.69
N ILE A 73 -13.48 -3.38 -11.51
CA ILE A 73 -13.60 -2.11 -10.78
C ILE A 73 -12.20 -1.57 -10.44
N ALA A 74 -11.32 -2.40 -9.89
CA ALA A 74 -9.95 -2.00 -9.56
C ALA A 74 -9.20 -1.52 -10.81
N ALA A 75 -9.28 -2.24 -11.94
CA ALA A 75 -8.66 -1.84 -13.19
C ALA A 75 -9.20 -0.50 -13.71
N ALA A 76 -10.52 -0.30 -13.68
CA ALA A 76 -11.14 0.96 -14.07
C ALA A 76 -10.67 2.13 -13.19
N LEU A 77 -10.62 1.94 -11.87
CA LEU A 77 -10.12 2.94 -10.93
C LEU A 77 -8.64 3.29 -11.20
N PHE A 78 -7.80 2.30 -11.48
CA PHE A 78 -6.40 2.53 -11.84
C PHE A 78 -6.24 3.33 -13.13
N VAL A 79 -7.05 3.05 -14.15
CA VAL A 79 -7.05 3.83 -15.41
C VAL A 79 -7.50 5.27 -15.15
N VAL A 80 -8.56 5.46 -14.36
CA VAL A 80 -9.05 6.80 -14.00
C VAL A 80 -7.99 7.57 -13.22
N MET A 81 -7.37 6.96 -12.21
CA MET A 81 -6.27 7.57 -11.45
C MET A 81 -5.10 7.95 -12.36
N GLY A 82 -4.71 7.06 -13.29
CA GLY A 82 -3.66 7.35 -14.27
C GLY A 82 -3.99 8.53 -15.17
N ILE A 83 -5.23 8.64 -15.65
CA ILE A 83 -5.69 9.77 -16.46
C ILE A 83 -5.69 11.06 -15.64
N LEU A 84 -6.20 11.04 -14.41
CA LEU A 84 -6.23 12.22 -13.54
C LEU A 84 -4.82 12.73 -13.23
N MET A 85 -3.89 11.80 -12.96
CA MET A 85 -2.48 12.11 -12.73
C MET A 85 -1.79 12.64 -13.99
N TRP A 86 -2.18 12.17 -15.19
CA TRP A 86 -1.68 12.69 -16.46
C TRP A 86 -2.07 14.15 -16.71
N PHE A 87 -3.24 14.57 -16.24
CA PHE A 87 -3.72 15.95 -16.37
C PHE A 87 -3.35 16.84 -15.19
N ASP A 88 -2.46 16.39 -14.28
CA ASP A 88 -2.05 17.10 -13.06
C ASP A 88 -3.25 17.58 -12.21
N VAL A 89 -4.37 16.85 -12.27
CA VAL A 89 -5.53 17.10 -11.39
C VAL A 89 -5.29 16.52 -9.99
N LEU A 90 -4.35 15.58 -9.88
CA LEU A 90 -3.95 14.81 -8.70
C LEU A 90 -2.43 14.78 -8.60
#